data_AF-A0A5N5Q7Q9-F1
#
_entry.id   AF-A0A5N5Q7Q9-F1
#
_cell.length_a   1.000
_cell.length_b   1.000
_cell.length_c   1.000
_cell.angle_alpha   90.00
_cell.angle_beta   90.00
_cell.angle_gamma   90.00
#
_symmetry.space_group_name_H-M   'P 1'
#
loop_
_entity.id
_entity.type
_entity.pdbx_description
1 polymer ?
#
loop_
_entity_poly.entity_id
_entity_poly.type
_entity_poly.pdbx_seq_one_letter_code
_entity_poly.pdbx_strand_id
1 'polypeptide(L)'
;MRKRKHEGKKKRKHIPSSDDSSPSSDMDSTNDSEDDTSPLSDSDSSTHHNKRKCRKLKEAKEEIDSLKRKLKQAEKKYEDLEDSLCKHKHKSKQSSKDPAASVHHCPDKSKGIIAPAIQAQIPCATQKIMESGWKEHLLLTILTNTFCESHNATRPEPETAQIDDNGKLVFKTRIPQTCCNETSLDLAEWLQAWDRLSKLINTYFPRQLQAWCAHFTCIMGHADWDKKWLVLLCYDIELRHCSTNSSINILIWQEEIYKHQEDLFRNKQLNALAGPSTFTPPAPPAHAPPNWLPLMNTKPSANPLKPPTHPISICP
;
A
#
# COMPACT_ATOMS: atom_id res chain seq x y z
N MET A 1 -39.06 32.76 -36.27
CA MET A 1 -39.04 31.29 -36.13
C MET A 1 -38.81 30.92 -34.67
N ARG A 2 -39.79 30.31 -34.02
CA ARG A 2 -39.79 29.98 -32.57
C ARG A 2 -39.22 28.57 -32.37
N LYS A 3 -38.08 28.44 -31.66
CA LYS A 3 -37.53 27.13 -31.26
C LYS A 3 -38.07 26.74 -29.87
N ARG A 4 -38.64 25.55 -29.80
CA ARG A 4 -39.37 24.98 -28.66
C ARG A 4 -38.39 24.45 -27.60
N LYS A 5 -38.71 24.71 -26.33
CA LYS A 5 -38.15 24.06 -25.13
C LYS A 5 -38.54 22.59 -25.12
N HIS A 6 -37.59 21.70 -24.86
CA HIS A 6 -37.84 20.31 -24.52
C HIS A 6 -37.68 20.13 -23.01
N GLU A 7 -38.79 19.91 -22.30
CA GLU A 7 -38.81 19.47 -20.91
C GLU A 7 -38.63 17.95 -20.85
N GLY A 8 -37.61 17.50 -20.12
CA GLY A 8 -37.36 16.10 -19.80
C GLY A 8 -38.03 15.71 -18.48
N LYS A 9 -39.10 14.91 -18.57
CA LYS A 9 -39.80 14.25 -17.46
C LYS A 9 -38.83 13.37 -16.63
N LYS A 10 -38.64 13.71 -15.36
CA LYS A 10 -38.05 12.82 -14.34
C LYS A 10 -39.08 11.77 -13.90
N LYS A 11 -38.88 10.51 -14.27
CA LYS A 11 -39.57 9.36 -13.66
C LYS A 11 -38.89 9.02 -12.32
N ARG A 12 -39.52 9.38 -11.21
CA ARG A 12 -39.21 8.82 -9.88
C ARG A 12 -39.67 7.37 -9.85
N LYS A 13 -38.73 6.42 -9.71
CA LYS A 13 -39.05 5.04 -9.33
C LYS A 13 -39.25 5.01 -7.81
N HIS A 14 -40.47 4.66 -7.40
CA HIS A 14 -40.82 4.22 -6.06
C HIS A 14 -40.03 2.94 -5.75
N ILE A 15 -39.35 2.89 -4.61
CA ILE A 15 -38.86 1.66 -4.00
C ILE A 15 -39.80 1.38 -2.82
N PRO A 16 -40.42 0.19 -2.73
CA PRO A 16 -41.30 -0.16 -1.61
C PRO A 16 -40.47 -0.43 -0.35
N SER A 17 -40.94 0.10 0.77
CA SER A 17 -40.52 -0.30 2.11
C SER A 17 -41.14 -1.64 2.46
N SER A 18 -40.32 -2.58 2.87
CA SER A 18 -40.69 -3.79 3.61
C SER A 18 -40.01 -3.66 4.97
N ASP A 19 -40.76 -3.37 6.02
CA ASP A 19 -41.37 -4.37 6.93
C ASP A 19 -40.24 -5.19 7.60
N ASP A 20 -39.85 -4.82 8.82
CA ASP A 20 -40.51 -5.20 10.07
C ASP A 20 -40.23 -6.67 10.40
N SER A 21 -39.25 -6.88 11.28
CA SER A 21 -39.02 -8.13 12.02
C SER A 21 -38.05 -7.85 13.15
N SER A 22 -38.62 -7.57 14.30
CA SER A 22 -37.98 -7.77 15.60
C SER A 22 -37.62 -9.24 15.79
N PRO A 23 -36.60 -9.53 16.61
CA PRO A 23 -36.87 -10.47 17.68
C PRO A 23 -36.47 -9.90 19.05
N SER A 24 -37.46 -9.90 19.94
CA SER A 24 -37.30 -9.89 21.38
C SER A 24 -36.47 -11.08 21.83
N SER A 25 -35.45 -10.82 22.65
CA SER A 25 -34.89 -11.83 23.53
C SER A 25 -34.73 -11.22 24.91
N ASP A 26 -35.84 -11.30 25.66
CA ASP A 26 -35.82 -11.34 27.11
C ASP A 26 -34.93 -12.51 27.53
N MET A 27 -33.81 -12.21 28.16
CA MET A 27 -33.06 -13.17 28.97
C MET A 27 -32.98 -12.59 30.37
N ASP A 28 -34.02 -12.96 31.10
CA ASP A 28 -34.12 -12.99 32.53
C ASP A 28 -33.00 -13.87 33.09
N SER A 29 -32.18 -13.30 33.96
CA SER A 29 -31.23 -14.05 34.79
C SER A 29 -31.06 -13.28 36.08
N THR A 30 -32.09 -13.37 36.91
CA THR A 30 -31.97 -13.39 38.37
C THR A 30 -30.79 -14.26 38.77
N ASN A 31 -29.73 -13.62 39.27
CA ASN A 31 -28.76 -14.28 40.11
C ASN A 31 -28.77 -13.56 41.46
N ASP A 32 -29.71 -14.03 42.29
CA ASP A 32 -29.67 -13.83 43.74
C ASP A 32 -28.40 -14.51 44.26
N SER A 33 -27.49 -13.69 44.78
CA SER A 33 -26.43 -14.15 45.67
C SER A 33 -26.36 -13.12 46.77
N GLU A 34 -27.15 -13.40 47.80
CA GLU A 34 -27.05 -12.81 49.12
C GLU A 34 -25.68 -13.16 49.68
N ASP A 35 -24.75 -12.22 49.64
CA ASP A 35 -23.53 -12.29 50.44
C ASP A 35 -23.56 -11.15 51.45
N ASP A 36 -24.00 -11.56 52.63
CA ASP A 36 -24.23 -10.77 53.82
C ASP A 36 -22.87 -10.36 54.41
N THR A 37 -22.27 -9.30 53.86
CA THR A 37 -21.05 -8.70 54.42
C THR A 37 -21.39 -7.37 55.07
N SER A 38 -21.33 -7.40 56.39
CA SER A 38 -21.62 -6.30 57.31
C SER A 38 -20.96 -4.96 56.93
N PRO A 39 -21.69 -3.82 56.99
CA PRO A 39 -21.11 -2.51 56.77
C PRO A 39 -20.49 -2.00 58.08
N LEU A 40 -19.17 -2.15 58.20
CA LEU A 40 -18.41 -1.39 59.20
C LEU A 40 -18.03 -0.03 58.63
N SER A 41 -18.43 0.98 59.39
CA SER A 41 -18.31 2.41 59.15
C SER A 41 -16.88 2.87 58.96
N ASP A 42 -16.62 3.56 57.84
CA ASP A 42 -15.56 4.58 57.72
C ASP A 42 -16.02 5.64 56.69
N SER A 43 -16.98 6.45 57.13
CA SER A 43 -17.39 7.68 56.44
C SER A 43 -16.40 8.78 56.82
N ASP A 44 -15.66 9.30 55.82
CA ASP A 44 -15.37 10.74 55.62
C ASP A 44 -14.20 11.06 54.66
N SER A 45 -13.59 10.09 53.98
CA SER A 45 -12.45 10.37 53.07
C SER A 45 -12.81 10.49 51.57
N SER A 46 -14.05 10.23 51.17
CA SER A 46 -14.46 10.13 49.75
C SER A 46 -14.65 11.49 49.04
N THR A 47 -14.95 12.55 49.79
CA THR A 47 -15.35 13.86 49.23
C THR A 47 -14.20 14.59 48.52
N HIS A 48 -12.95 14.37 48.95
CA HIS A 48 -11.78 15.04 48.37
C HIS A 48 -11.37 14.49 47.00
N HIS A 49 -11.61 13.20 46.73
CA HIS A 49 -11.19 12.58 45.47
C HIS A 49 -12.05 13.03 44.28
N ASN A 50 -13.36 13.18 44.49
CA ASN A 50 -14.29 13.63 43.45
C ASN A 50 -14.06 15.09 43.03
N LYS A 51 -13.66 15.96 43.98
CA LYS A 51 -13.32 17.37 43.68
C LYS A 51 -12.09 17.49 42.77
N ARG A 52 -11.10 16.62 42.92
CA ARG A 52 -9.89 16.62 42.07
C ARG A 52 -10.19 16.13 40.65
N LYS A 53 -11.02 15.10 40.49
CA LYS A 53 -11.47 14.62 39.17
C LYS A 53 -12.25 15.69 38.40
N CYS A 54 -13.14 16.42 39.09
CA CYS A 54 -13.94 17.48 38.48
C CYS A 54 -13.08 18.64 37.95
N ARG A 55 -12.00 19.03 38.65
CA ARG A 55 -11.05 20.05 38.18
C ARG A 55 -10.31 19.63 36.91
N LYS A 56 -9.76 18.41 36.89
CA LYS A 56 -9.06 17.88 35.70
C LYS A 56 -9.96 17.80 34.47
N LEU A 57 -11.23 17.40 34.66
CA LEU A 57 -12.19 17.35 33.56
C LEU A 57 -12.51 18.74 33.00
N LYS A 58 -12.60 19.76 33.87
CA LYS A 58 -12.82 21.15 33.45
C LYS A 58 -11.62 21.69 32.67
N GLU A 59 -10.40 21.46 33.15
CA GLU A 59 -9.16 21.86 32.48
C GLU A 59 -9.03 21.21 31.09
N ALA A 60 -9.27 19.90 30.98
CA ALA A 60 -9.23 19.19 29.70
C ALA A 60 -10.28 19.73 28.69
N LYS A 61 -11.47 20.10 29.18
CA LYS A 61 -12.52 20.69 28.34
C LYS A 61 -12.11 22.07 27.80
N GLU A 62 -11.52 22.92 28.66
CA GLU A 62 -11.00 24.24 28.26
C GLU A 62 -9.85 24.12 27.24
N GLU A 63 -9.00 23.10 27.39
CA GLU A 63 -7.92 22.80 26.44
C GLU A 63 -8.45 22.39 25.06
N ILE A 64 -9.46 21.49 25.02
CA ILE A 64 -10.13 21.08 23.77
C ILE A 64 -10.76 22.29 23.06
N ASP A 65 -11.45 23.17 23.79
CA ASP A 65 -12.07 24.36 23.21
C ASP A 65 -11.05 25.40 22.73
N SER A 66 -9.87 25.44 23.35
CA SER A 66 -8.71 26.24 22.90
C SER A 66 -8.14 25.70 21.59
N LEU A 67 -7.93 24.38 21.50
CA LEU A 67 -7.43 23.72 20.29
C LEU A 67 -8.39 23.87 19.10
N LYS A 68 -9.70 23.73 19.32
CA LYS A 68 -10.73 23.98 18.29
C LYS A 68 -10.66 25.40 17.73
N ARG A 69 -10.45 26.41 18.58
CA ARG A 69 -10.27 27.80 18.16
C ARG A 69 -9.01 28.01 17.33
N LYS A 70 -7.89 27.39 17.72
CA LYS A 70 -6.63 27.44 16.95
C LYS A 70 -6.76 26.77 15.58
N LEU A 71 -7.43 25.62 15.52
CA LEU A 71 -7.66 24.89 14.26
C LEU A 71 -8.49 25.74 13.28
N LYS A 72 -9.60 26.32 13.76
CA LYS A 72 -10.42 27.24 12.96
C LYS A 72 -9.65 28.48 12.46
N GLN A 73 -8.72 29.00 13.27
CA GLN A 73 -7.87 30.12 12.86
C GLN A 73 -6.84 29.69 11.80
N ALA A 74 -6.31 28.48 11.87
CA ALA A 74 -5.40 27.93 10.88
C ALA A 74 -6.11 27.67 9.54
N GLU A 75 -7.33 27.13 9.56
CA GLU A 75 -8.17 26.95 8.37
C GLU A 75 -8.41 28.29 7.65
N LYS A 76 -8.81 29.33 8.40
CA LYS A 76 -9.00 30.67 7.83
C LYS A 76 -7.72 31.24 7.20
N LYS A 77 -6.56 31.05 7.84
CA LYS A 77 -5.27 31.50 7.29
C LYS A 77 -4.91 30.77 5.99
N TYR A 78 -5.32 29.50 5.85
CA TYR A 78 -5.09 28.73 4.65
C TYR A 78 -5.95 29.22 3.48
N GLU A 79 -7.24 29.51 3.74
CA GLU A 79 -8.14 30.14 2.75
C GLU A 79 -7.59 31.50 2.27
N ASP A 80 -7.14 32.36 3.20
CA ASP A 80 -6.55 33.67 2.86
C ASP A 80 -5.28 33.54 1.98
N LEU A 81 -4.48 32.49 2.18
CA LEU A 81 -3.28 32.19 1.38
C LEU A 81 -3.65 31.71 -0.03
N GLU A 82 -4.68 30.88 -0.16
CA GLU A 82 -5.16 30.37 -1.45
C GLU A 82 -5.70 31.50 -2.33
N ASP A 83 -6.46 32.43 -1.74
CA ASP A 83 -6.95 33.63 -2.41
C ASP A 83 -5.81 34.55 -2.89
N SER A 84 -4.74 34.67 -2.11
CA SER A 84 -3.55 35.45 -2.48
C SER A 84 -2.82 34.82 -3.67
N LEU A 85 -2.70 33.50 -3.70
CA LEU A 85 -2.05 32.75 -4.78
C LEU A 85 -2.79 32.92 -6.12
N CYS A 86 -4.13 32.94 -6.09
CA CYS A 86 -4.95 33.18 -7.28
C CYS A 86 -4.75 34.59 -7.87
N LYS A 87 -4.58 35.62 -7.03
CA LYS A 87 -4.36 37.01 -7.48
C LYS A 87 -3.01 37.20 -8.18
N HIS A 88 -1.97 36.46 -7.77
CA HIS A 88 -0.65 36.57 -8.39
C HIS A 88 -0.56 35.98 -9.81
N LYS A 89 -1.40 35.00 -10.17
CA LYS A 89 -1.38 34.39 -11.52
C LYS A 89 -1.86 35.31 -12.64
N HIS A 90 -2.69 36.31 -12.35
CA HIS A 90 -3.28 37.17 -13.39
C HIS A 90 -2.46 38.43 -13.72
N LYS A 91 -1.48 38.82 -12.89
CA LYS A 91 -0.70 40.05 -13.09
C LYS A 91 0.54 39.88 -14.00
N SER A 92 0.84 38.66 -14.45
CA SER A 92 2.08 38.35 -15.21
C SER A 92 1.95 38.42 -16.75
N LYS A 93 0.82 38.89 -17.31
CA LYS A 93 0.55 38.81 -18.77
C LYS A 93 0.48 40.15 -19.54
N GLN A 94 0.96 41.27 -18.98
CA GLN A 94 0.96 42.55 -19.70
C GLN A 94 2.32 43.26 -19.62
N SER A 95 3.18 42.99 -20.61
CA SER A 95 4.35 43.76 -21.05
C SER A 95 5.15 42.79 -21.93
N SER A 96 5.37 42.97 -23.23
CA SER A 96 5.72 44.18 -23.97
C SER A 96 5.54 43.95 -25.48
N LYS A 97 5.32 45.03 -26.22
CA LYS A 97 5.20 45.14 -27.67
C LYS A 97 6.50 45.77 -28.22
N ASP A 98 6.97 45.28 -29.39
CA ASP A 98 8.19 45.55 -30.18
C ASP A 98 8.53 47.05 -30.48
N PRO A 99 9.65 47.48 -31.15
CA PRO A 99 10.60 46.72 -32.00
C PRO A 99 12.12 47.13 -32.02
N ALA A 100 12.91 46.22 -32.62
CA ALA A 100 14.14 46.35 -33.43
C ALA A 100 15.19 47.46 -33.16
N ALA A 101 16.41 47.05 -32.76
CA ALA A 101 17.67 47.50 -33.37
C ALA A 101 18.84 46.57 -32.97
N SER A 102 19.67 46.28 -33.97
CA SER A 102 20.86 45.43 -33.97
C SER A 102 22.02 46.03 -33.17
N VAL A 103 22.59 45.29 -32.20
CA VAL A 103 24.02 45.29 -31.84
C VAL A 103 24.35 43.94 -31.17
N HIS A 104 25.50 43.35 -31.52
CA HIS A 104 26.06 42.10 -31.01
C HIS A 104 25.76 41.80 -29.52
N HIS A 105 24.74 40.97 -29.30
CA HIS A 105 24.28 40.56 -27.98
C HIS A 105 24.92 39.21 -27.64
N CYS A 106 25.78 39.18 -26.62
CA CYS A 106 25.98 37.96 -25.83
C CYS A 106 24.57 37.46 -25.46
N PRO A 107 24.20 36.19 -25.76
CA PRO A 107 22.84 35.71 -25.54
C PRO A 107 22.46 35.98 -24.10
N ASP A 108 21.52 36.90 -23.94
CA ASP A 108 20.99 37.28 -22.64
C ASP A 108 20.50 35.99 -22.00
N LYS A 109 20.96 35.72 -20.77
CA LYS A 109 20.55 34.55 -20.00
C LYS A 109 19.09 34.79 -19.61
N SER A 110 18.19 34.63 -20.57
CA SER A 110 16.75 34.65 -20.39
C SER A 110 16.47 33.77 -19.18
N LYS A 111 15.80 34.37 -18.19
CA LYS A 111 15.43 33.72 -16.93
C LYS A 111 14.91 32.33 -17.27
N GLY A 112 15.71 31.31 -16.92
CA GLY A 112 15.54 29.96 -17.43
C GLY A 112 14.08 29.57 -17.34
N ILE A 113 13.48 29.25 -18.49
CA ILE A 113 12.19 28.58 -18.53
C ILE A 113 12.44 27.28 -17.78
N ILE A 114 11.99 27.22 -16.53
CA ILE A 114 12.03 25.99 -15.75
C ILE A 114 11.17 25.02 -16.54
N ALA A 115 11.82 24.04 -17.17
CA ALA A 115 11.12 22.98 -17.86
C ALA A 115 10.15 22.37 -16.82
N PRO A 116 8.85 22.26 -17.13
CA PRO A 116 7.91 21.65 -16.21
C PRO A 116 8.46 20.28 -15.81
N ALA A 117 8.53 20.02 -14.50
CA ALA A 117 9.06 18.76 -13.99
C ALA A 117 8.35 17.62 -14.72
N ILE A 118 9.10 16.86 -15.52
CA ILE A 118 8.58 15.75 -16.29
C ILE A 118 8.11 14.74 -15.25
N GLN A 119 6.81 14.70 -14.98
CA GLN A 119 6.25 13.69 -14.10
C GLN A 119 6.44 12.34 -14.80
N ALA A 120 7.27 11.49 -14.21
CA ALA A 120 7.52 10.16 -14.75
C ALA A 120 6.18 9.43 -14.90
N GLN A 121 5.83 9.11 -16.15
CA GLN A 121 4.55 8.49 -16.49
C GLN A 121 4.50 7.06 -15.95
N ILE A 122 3.33 6.66 -15.45
CA ILE A 122 3.09 5.31 -14.96
C ILE A 122 3.16 4.33 -16.15
N PRO A 123 3.94 3.24 -16.07
CA PRO A 123 4.03 2.25 -17.15
C PRO A 123 2.66 1.74 -17.62
N CYS A 124 2.48 1.61 -18.94
CA CYS A 124 1.21 1.14 -19.52
C CYS A 124 0.82 -0.27 -19.06
N ALA A 125 1.81 -1.15 -18.83
CA ALA A 125 1.57 -2.49 -18.29
C ALA A 125 0.86 -2.45 -16.93
N THR A 126 1.28 -1.55 -16.04
CA THR A 126 0.65 -1.33 -14.73
C THR A 126 -0.79 -0.84 -14.88
N GLN A 127 -1.05 0.08 -15.82
CA GLN A 127 -2.40 0.58 -16.08
C GLN A 127 -3.31 -0.56 -16.57
N LYS A 128 -2.83 -1.44 -17.45
CA LYS A 128 -3.58 -2.63 -17.92
C LYS A 128 -3.96 -3.59 -16.78
N ILE A 129 -3.10 -3.78 -15.78
CA ILE A 129 -3.41 -4.60 -14.58
C ILE A 129 -4.56 -3.98 -13.78
N MET A 130 -4.56 -2.65 -13.63
CA MET A 130 -5.63 -1.95 -12.93
C MET A 130 -6.94 -2.00 -13.73
N GLU A 131 -6.87 -1.82 -15.05
CA GLU A 131 -8.02 -1.92 -15.97
C GLU A 131 -8.69 -3.31 -15.96
N SER A 132 -7.89 -4.37 -15.79
CA SER A 132 -8.39 -5.75 -15.76
C SER A 132 -9.03 -6.15 -14.42
N GLY A 133 -9.12 -5.21 -13.46
CA GLY A 133 -9.78 -5.41 -12.17
C GLY A 133 -8.83 -5.66 -11.01
N TRP A 134 -7.53 -5.33 -11.13
CA TRP A 134 -6.51 -5.49 -10.08
C TRP A 134 -6.55 -6.89 -9.42
N LYS A 135 -6.51 -7.92 -10.26
CA LYS A 135 -6.56 -9.33 -9.84
C LYS A 135 -5.18 -9.95 -9.59
N GLU A 136 -4.13 -9.20 -9.91
CA GLU A 136 -2.75 -9.63 -9.80
C GLU A 136 -2.00 -8.68 -8.86
N HIS A 137 -1.01 -9.22 -8.14
CA HIS A 137 -0.17 -8.42 -7.25
C HIS A 137 0.58 -7.36 -8.04
N LEU A 138 0.40 -6.10 -7.65
CA LEU A 138 1.06 -4.97 -8.27
C LEU A 138 2.27 -4.57 -7.43
N LEU A 139 3.48 -4.82 -7.93
CA LEU A 139 4.72 -4.44 -7.27
C LEU A 139 4.82 -2.91 -7.16
N LEU A 140 5.17 -2.37 -6.00
CA LEU A 140 5.42 -0.93 -5.84
C LEU A 140 6.73 -0.48 -6.48
N THR A 141 7.70 -1.38 -6.63
CA THR A 141 8.98 -1.08 -7.30
C THR A 141 8.80 -0.58 -8.73
N ILE A 142 7.77 -1.04 -9.46
CA ILE A 142 7.49 -0.56 -10.83
C ILE A 142 6.82 0.82 -10.86
N LEU A 143 6.48 1.36 -9.69
CA LEU A 143 5.90 2.68 -9.49
C LEU A 143 6.91 3.68 -8.88
N THR A 144 8.17 3.30 -8.70
CA THR A 144 9.21 4.24 -8.23
C THR A 144 9.65 5.18 -9.36
N ASN A 145 10.26 6.31 -9.01
CA ASN A 145 10.80 7.24 -10.01
C ASN A 145 11.85 6.57 -10.90
N THR A 146 12.78 5.83 -10.28
CA THR A 146 13.90 5.14 -10.96
C THR A 146 13.40 4.14 -12.00
N PHE A 147 12.37 3.36 -11.67
CA PHE A 147 11.76 2.43 -12.62
C PHE A 147 11.00 3.17 -13.73
N CYS A 148 10.15 4.15 -13.37
CA CYS A 148 9.36 4.87 -14.37
C CYS A 148 10.25 5.64 -15.37
N GLU A 149 11.36 6.24 -14.91
CA GLU A 149 12.30 6.96 -15.77
C GLU A 149 13.04 6.02 -16.72
N SER A 150 13.57 4.90 -16.21
CA SER A 150 14.29 3.91 -17.03
C SER A 150 13.37 3.20 -18.03
N HIS A 151 12.15 2.87 -17.63
CA HIS A 151 11.16 2.24 -18.51
C HIS A 151 10.69 3.20 -19.61
N ASN A 152 10.52 4.49 -19.32
CA ASN A 152 10.13 5.47 -20.34
C ASN A 152 11.29 5.82 -21.30
N ALA A 153 12.54 5.70 -20.83
CA ALA A 153 13.72 5.89 -21.67
C ALA A 153 13.98 4.69 -22.61
N THR A 154 13.53 3.50 -22.22
CA THR A 154 13.76 2.27 -22.98
C THR A 154 12.62 2.06 -23.98
N ARG A 155 12.95 1.79 -25.24
CA ARG A 155 11.99 1.42 -26.29
C ARG A 155 11.09 0.28 -25.76
N PRO A 156 9.75 0.31 -26.00
CA PRO A 156 8.83 -0.70 -25.49
C PRO A 156 9.39 -2.09 -25.77
N GLU A 157 9.62 -2.84 -24.69
CA GLU A 157 10.13 -4.21 -24.74
C GLU A 157 9.17 -5.03 -25.62
N PRO A 158 9.67 -5.84 -26.56
CA PRO A 158 8.81 -6.58 -27.47
C PRO A 158 7.89 -7.51 -26.67
N GLU A 159 6.57 -7.33 -26.82
CA GLU A 159 5.59 -8.24 -26.21
C GLU A 159 5.91 -9.67 -26.65
N THR A 160 6.17 -10.55 -25.68
CA THR A 160 6.43 -11.95 -25.97
C THR A 160 5.10 -12.61 -26.30
N ALA A 161 4.98 -13.08 -27.54
CA ALA A 161 3.83 -13.87 -27.96
C ALA A 161 3.93 -15.26 -27.33
N GLN A 162 2.95 -15.63 -26.52
CA GLN A 162 2.76 -17.00 -26.03
C GLN A 162 1.49 -17.56 -26.65
N ILE A 163 1.43 -18.87 -26.86
CA ILE A 163 0.20 -19.56 -27.26
C ILE A 163 -0.43 -20.08 -25.97
N ASP A 164 -1.69 -19.72 -25.71
CA ASP A 164 -2.44 -20.23 -24.56
C ASP A 164 -2.86 -21.70 -24.75
N ASP A 165 -3.42 -22.29 -23.70
CA ASP A 165 -3.87 -23.70 -23.72
C ASP A 165 -4.98 -23.97 -24.76
N ASN A 166 -5.61 -22.93 -25.29
CA ASN A 166 -6.62 -23.00 -26.34
C ASN A 166 -6.04 -22.80 -27.75
N GLY A 167 -4.71 -22.72 -27.89
CA GLY A 167 -4.04 -22.49 -29.16
C GLY A 167 -4.11 -21.05 -29.66
N LYS A 168 -4.54 -20.09 -28.82
CA LYS A 168 -4.65 -18.68 -29.19
C LYS A 168 -3.35 -17.94 -28.85
N LEU A 169 -2.89 -17.12 -29.78
CA LEU A 169 -1.77 -16.22 -29.55
C LEU A 169 -2.18 -15.13 -28.53
N VAL A 170 -1.53 -15.13 -27.37
CA VAL A 170 -1.66 -14.14 -26.31
C VAL A 170 -0.33 -13.42 -26.15
N PHE A 171 -0.34 -12.12 -26.37
CA PHE A 171 0.80 -11.26 -26.08
C PHE A 171 0.79 -10.94 -24.60
N LYS A 172 1.76 -11.49 -23.85
CA LYS A 172 1.96 -11.11 -22.44
C LYS A 172 3.06 -10.08 -22.38
N THR A 173 2.72 -8.88 -21.92
CA THR A 173 3.72 -7.89 -21.51
C THR A 173 4.43 -8.45 -20.29
N ARG A 174 5.65 -8.99 -20.47
CA ARG A 174 6.41 -9.58 -19.38
C ARG A 174 6.98 -8.44 -18.55
N ILE A 175 6.31 -8.08 -17.45
CA ILE A 175 6.97 -7.28 -16.42
C ILE A 175 8.12 -8.14 -15.91
N PRO A 176 9.39 -7.67 -15.92
CA PRO A 176 10.53 -8.47 -15.47
C PRO A 176 10.37 -8.84 -14.00
N GLN A 177 9.82 -10.02 -13.74
CA GLN A 177 9.55 -10.54 -12.40
C GLN A 177 10.85 -10.80 -11.61
N THR A 178 12.00 -10.84 -12.31
CA THR A 178 13.31 -11.22 -11.77
C THR A 178 14.10 -10.09 -11.11
N CYS A 179 13.69 -8.83 -11.23
CA CYS A 179 14.55 -7.70 -10.83
C CYS A 179 14.03 -6.87 -9.64
N CYS A 180 12.84 -7.16 -9.12
CA CYS A 180 12.18 -6.28 -8.16
C CYS A 180 12.06 -6.94 -6.79
N ASN A 181 13.08 -6.79 -5.95
CA ASN A 181 12.91 -7.11 -4.54
C ASN A 181 12.09 -6.00 -3.86
N GLU A 182 10.77 -6.15 -3.85
CA GLU A 182 9.87 -5.15 -3.25
C GLU A 182 10.15 -4.93 -1.75
N THR A 183 10.67 -5.95 -1.06
CA THR A 183 11.04 -5.86 0.36
C THR A 183 12.28 -5.00 0.64
N SER A 184 12.99 -4.54 -0.41
CA SER A 184 14.13 -3.63 -0.26
C SER A 184 13.80 -2.16 -0.53
N LEU A 185 12.51 -1.81 -0.71
CA LEU A 185 12.11 -0.41 -0.86
C LEU A 185 12.46 0.37 0.41
N ASP A 186 13.15 1.49 0.24
CA ASP A 186 13.25 2.46 1.32
C ASP A 186 11.93 3.25 1.47
N LEU A 187 11.83 4.03 2.54
CA LEU A 187 10.63 4.83 2.81
C LEU A 187 10.35 5.84 1.68
N ALA A 188 11.37 6.47 1.12
CA ALA A 188 11.20 7.51 0.11
C ALA A 188 10.68 6.91 -1.19
N GLU A 189 11.22 5.76 -1.61
CA GLU A 189 10.76 5.00 -2.77
C GLU A 189 9.33 4.48 -2.56
N TRP A 190 9.02 3.97 -1.37
CA TRP A 190 7.66 3.53 -1.05
C TRP A 190 6.66 4.69 -1.09
N LEU A 191 6.98 5.87 -0.54
CA LEU A 191 6.12 7.04 -0.61
C LEU A 191 5.87 7.52 -2.06
N GLN A 192 6.91 7.47 -2.90
CA GLN A 192 6.77 7.79 -4.34
C GLN A 192 5.86 6.78 -5.04
N ALA A 193 6.07 5.49 -4.80
CA ALA A 193 5.27 4.42 -5.36
C ALA A 193 3.82 4.49 -4.89
N TRP A 194 3.61 4.80 -3.61
CA TRP A 194 2.31 4.95 -2.98
C TRP A 194 1.51 6.11 -3.59
N ASP A 195 2.13 7.29 -3.81
CA ASP A 195 1.47 8.41 -4.48
C ASP A 195 0.94 8.00 -5.87
N ARG A 196 1.75 7.27 -6.65
CA ARG A 196 1.31 6.75 -7.96
C ARG A 196 0.24 5.68 -7.84
N LEU A 197 0.36 4.76 -6.88
CA LEU A 197 -0.66 3.74 -6.61
C LEU A 197 -1.99 4.40 -6.25
N SER A 198 -1.98 5.42 -5.40
CA SER A 198 -3.20 6.14 -4.98
C SER A 198 -3.93 6.78 -6.17
N LYS A 199 -3.17 7.33 -7.14
CA LYS A 199 -3.73 7.88 -8.39
C LYS A 199 -4.37 6.78 -9.25
N LEU A 200 -3.75 5.61 -9.34
CA LEU A 200 -4.32 4.46 -10.03
C LEU A 200 -5.60 3.98 -9.35
N ILE A 201 -5.58 3.82 -8.02
CA ILE A 201 -6.77 3.42 -7.25
C ILE A 201 -7.88 4.44 -7.43
N ASN A 202 -7.60 5.74 -7.35
CA ASN A 202 -8.60 6.78 -7.56
C ASN A 202 -9.23 6.70 -8.97
N THR A 203 -8.41 6.37 -9.97
CA THR A 203 -8.85 6.31 -11.37
C THR A 203 -9.71 5.07 -11.65
N TYR A 204 -9.24 3.89 -11.23
CA TYR A 204 -9.85 2.60 -11.59
C TYR A 204 -10.76 2.02 -10.51
N PHE A 205 -10.51 2.32 -9.24
CA PHE A 205 -11.24 1.79 -8.08
C PHE A 205 -11.57 2.88 -7.04
N PRO A 206 -12.24 3.99 -7.43
CA PRO A 206 -12.44 5.15 -6.55
C PRO A 206 -13.16 4.80 -5.24
N ARG A 207 -14.01 3.78 -5.23
CA ARG A 207 -14.70 3.30 -4.02
C ARG A 207 -13.77 2.66 -2.99
N GLN A 208 -12.61 2.16 -3.43
CA GLN A 208 -11.61 1.54 -2.55
C GLN A 208 -10.58 2.56 -2.06
N LEU A 209 -10.49 3.75 -2.67
CA LEU A 209 -9.47 4.75 -2.34
C LEU A 209 -9.45 5.08 -0.85
N GLN A 210 -10.63 5.30 -0.24
CA GLN A 210 -10.73 5.61 1.18
C GLN A 210 -10.12 4.51 2.06
N ALA A 211 -10.34 3.24 1.73
CA ALA A 211 -9.80 2.12 2.47
C ALA A 211 -8.27 2.07 2.39
N TRP A 212 -7.71 2.24 1.19
CA TRP A 212 -6.27 2.28 1.00
C TRP A 212 -5.61 3.49 1.65
N CYS A 213 -6.24 4.67 1.63
CA CYS A 213 -5.75 5.84 2.36
C CYS A 213 -5.77 5.63 3.88
N ALA A 214 -6.77 4.94 4.42
CA ALA A 214 -6.81 4.58 5.84
C ALA A 214 -5.64 3.64 6.19
N HIS A 215 -5.41 2.59 5.39
CA HIS A 215 -4.27 1.68 5.55
C HIS A 215 -2.92 2.41 5.53
N PHE A 216 -2.70 3.31 4.58
CA PHE A 216 -1.51 4.17 4.55
C PHE A 216 -1.34 4.97 5.84
N THR A 217 -2.43 5.57 6.32
CA THR A 217 -2.43 6.35 7.57
C THR A 217 -2.12 5.47 8.77
N CYS A 218 -2.61 4.22 8.80
CA CYS A 218 -2.31 3.25 9.84
C CYS A 218 -0.81 2.89 9.85
N ILE A 219 -0.20 2.63 8.69
CA ILE A 219 1.24 2.37 8.59
C ILE A 219 2.05 3.58 9.09
N MET A 220 1.76 4.77 8.57
CA MET A 220 2.50 5.99 8.91
C MET A 220 2.28 6.43 10.37
N GLY A 221 1.14 6.07 10.96
CA GLY A 221 0.81 6.33 12.36
C GLY A 221 1.28 5.26 13.34
N HIS A 222 1.90 4.17 12.86
CA HIS A 222 2.33 3.07 13.71
C HIS A 222 3.45 3.52 14.68
N ALA A 223 3.41 3.02 15.91
CA ALA A 223 4.46 3.28 16.89
C ALA A 223 5.79 2.68 16.42
N ASP A 224 6.89 3.43 16.57
CA ASP A 224 8.23 2.99 16.13
C ASP A 224 8.30 2.61 14.64
N TRP A 225 7.51 3.29 13.78
CA TRP A 225 7.48 2.99 12.34
C TRP A 225 8.87 3.08 11.69
N ASP A 226 9.74 3.96 12.20
CA ASP A 226 11.12 4.14 11.76
C ASP A 226 11.99 2.91 12.06
N LYS A 227 11.84 2.32 13.25
CA LYS A 227 12.58 1.13 13.68
C LYS A 227 12.04 -0.16 13.06
N LYS A 228 10.75 -0.18 12.72
CA LYS A 228 10.04 -1.35 12.19
C LYS A 228 9.71 -1.23 10.70
N TRP A 229 10.36 -0.32 9.98
CA TRP A 229 10.05 -0.04 8.57
C TRP A 229 9.97 -1.31 7.71
N LEU A 230 10.95 -2.20 7.81
CA LEU A 230 10.97 -3.44 7.01
C LEU A 230 9.80 -4.38 7.33
N VAL A 231 9.36 -4.44 8.58
CA VAL A 231 8.19 -5.25 8.99
C VAL A 231 6.91 -4.63 8.42
N LEU A 232 6.77 -3.30 8.52
CA LEU A 232 5.62 -2.56 8.00
C LEU A 232 5.54 -2.65 6.47
N LEU A 233 6.67 -2.61 5.78
CA LEU A 233 6.75 -2.81 4.33
C LEU A 233 6.30 -4.22 3.94
N CYS A 234 6.80 -5.26 4.62
CA CYS A 234 6.34 -6.63 4.38
C CYS A 234 4.84 -6.80 4.68
N TYR A 235 4.33 -6.14 5.71
CA TYR A 235 2.90 -6.10 6.02
C TYR A 235 2.08 -5.45 4.89
N ASP A 236 2.53 -4.31 4.35
CA ASP A 236 1.89 -3.66 3.20
C ASP A 236 1.85 -4.56 1.95
N ILE A 237 2.98 -5.21 1.65
CA ILE A 237 3.10 -6.14 0.51
C ILE A 237 2.12 -7.30 0.66
N GLU A 238 2.09 -7.92 1.84
CA GLU A 238 1.22 -9.06 2.09
C GLU A 238 -0.25 -8.65 2.06
N LEU A 239 -0.61 -7.49 2.61
CA LEU A 239 -2.00 -7.01 2.58
C LEU A 239 -2.47 -6.74 1.15
N ARG A 240 -1.61 -6.14 0.30
CA ARG A 240 -1.89 -5.99 -1.14
C ARG A 240 -2.07 -7.34 -1.81
N HIS A 241 -1.19 -8.31 -1.54
CA HIS A 241 -1.31 -9.65 -2.09
C HIS A 241 -2.58 -10.40 -1.64
N CYS A 242 -2.96 -10.29 -0.36
CA CYS A 242 -4.21 -10.86 0.15
C CYS A 242 -5.43 -10.19 -0.49
N SER A 243 -5.40 -8.87 -0.71
CA SER A 243 -6.53 -8.13 -1.27
C SER A 243 -6.91 -8.53 -2.70
N THR A 244 -5.96 -9.07 -3.48
CA THR A 244 -6.24 -9.56 -4.83
C THR A 244 -6.84 -10.97 -4.83
N ASN A 245 -6.58 -11.76 -3.78
CA ASN A 245 -6.93 -13.18 -3.70
C ASN A 245 -8.08 -13.48 -2.73
N SER A 246 -8.39 -12.57 -1.80
CA SER A 246 -9.32 -12.82 -0.70
C SER A 246 -10.09 -11.54 -0.33
N SER A 247 -11.30 -11.70 0.22
CA SER A 247 -12.11 -10.59 0.71
C SER A 247 -11.59 -10.11 2.08
N ILE A 248 -10.43 -9.47 2.09
CA ILE A 248 -9.85 -8.87 3.30
C ILE A 248 -10.34 -7.43 3.48
N ASN A 249 -10.58 -7.02 4.73
CA ASN A 249 -11.01 -5.66 5.02
C ASN A 249 -9.80 -4.74 5.25
N ILE A 250 -9.42 -3.98 4.22
CA ILE A 250 -8.26 -3.07 4.24
C ILE A 250 -8.45 -1.87 5.19
N LEU A 251 -9.69 -1.55 5.58
CA LEU A 251 -9.96 -0.45 6.54
C LEU A 251 -9.47 -0.76 7.96
N ILE A 252 -9.29 -2.04 8.28
CA ILE A 252 -8.97 -2.50 9.63
C ILE A 252 -7.53 -3.01 9.62
N TRP A 253 -6.77 -2.62 10.63
CA TRP A 253 -5.44 -3.16 10.87
C TRP A 253 -5.50 -4.67 11.07
N GLN A 254 -4.77 -5.40 10.22
CA GLN A 254 -4.78 -6.87 10.21
C GLN A 254 -3.67 -7.38 11.13
N GLU A 255 -3.97 -7.40 12.43
CA GLU A 255 -3.02 -7.76 13.48
C GLU A 255 -2.34 -9.12 13.26
N GLU A 256 -3.07 -10.11 12.73
CA GLU A 256 -2.53 -11.44 12.46
C GLU A 256 -1.45 -11.42 11.37
N ILE A 257 -1.69 -10.69 10.28
CA ILE A 257 -0.71 -10.53 9.19
C ILE A 257 0.52 -9.78 9.73
N TYR A 258 0.31 -8.71 10.49
CA TYR A 258 1.41 -7.92 11.05
C TYR A 258 2.28 -8.75 12.01
N LYS A 259 1.67 -9.46 12.99
CA LYS A 259 2.40 -10.31 13.93
C LYS A 259 3.19 -11.41 13.21
N HIS A 260 2.60 -12.01 12.18
CA HIS A 260 3.30 -13.00 11.37
C HIS A 260 4.59 -12.42 10.74
N GLN A 261 4.52 -11.21 10.17
CA GLN A 261 5.71 -10.55 9.62
C GLN A 261 6.73 -10.17 10.70
N GLU A 262 6.28 -9.74 11.88
CA GLU A 262 7.16 -9.43 13.01
C GLU A 262 7.92 -10.67 13.50
N ASP A 263 7.24 -11.82 13.60
CA ASP A 263 7.85 -13.10 13.98
C ASP A 263 8.86 -13.57 12.93
N LEU A 264 8.52 -13.48 11.64
CA LEU A 264 9.46 -13.79 10.55
C LEU A 264 10.72 -12.91 10.62
N PHE A 265 10.55 -11.61 10.88
CA PHE A 265 11.67 -10.69 11.01
C PHE A 265 12.54 -11.00 12.23
N ARG A 266 11.92 -11.29 13.38
CA ARG A 266 12.61 -11.69 14.61
C ARG A 266 13.40 -12.99 14.43
N ASN A 267 12.80 -13.99 13.79
CA ASN A 267 13.45 -15.27 13.49
C ASN A 267 14.63 -15.09 12.55
N LYS A 268 14.52 -14.24 11.52
CA LYS A 268 15.64 -13.89 10.63
C LYS A 268 16.80 -13.26 11.39
N GLN A 269 16.52 -12.35 12.34
CA GLN A 269 17.56 -11.75 13.17
C GLN A 269 18.23 -12.80 14.08
N LEU A 270 17.46 -13.64 14.77
CA LEU A 270 18.01 -14.70 15.62
C LEU A 270 18.90 -15.66 14.82
N ASN A 271 18.48 -16.04 13.61
CA ASN A 271 19.27 -16.88 12.72
C ASN A 271 20.55 -16.20 12.23
N ALA A 272 20.52 -14.88 12.01
CA ALA A 272 21.71 -14.13 11.64
C ALA A 272 22.72 -14.03 12.80
N LEU A 273 22.23 -13.89 14.05
CA LEU A 273 23.07 -13.87 15.26
C LEU A 273 23.64 -15.25 15.61
N ALA A 274 22.90 -16.33 15.33
CA ALA A 274 23.38 -17.69 15.53
C ALA A 274 24.61 -18.02 14.66
N GLY A 275 24.92 -17.17 13.67
CA GLY A 275 26.00 -17.35 12.71
C GLY A 275 25.73 -18.54 11.78
N PRO A 276 26.47 -18.66 10.67
CA PRO A 276 26.61 -19.97 10.05
C PRO A 276 27.23 -20.85 11.11
N SER A 277 26.49 -21.83 11.62
CA SER A 277 27.04 -22.89 12.44
C SER A 277 28.06 -23.60 11.56
N THR A 278 29.30 -23.10 11.55
CA THR A 278 30.47 -23.78 11.02
C THR A 278 30.67 -24.95 11.94
N PHE A 279 29.84 -25.96 11.73
CA PHE A 279 30.18 -27.33 12.01
C PHE A 279 31.34 -27.60 11.06
N THR A 280 32.53 -27.15 11.45
CA THR A 280 33.77 -27.62 10.87
C THR A 280 33.72 -29.11 11.17
N PRO A 281 33.47 -29.98 10.17
CA PRO A 281 33.49 -31.41 10.44
C PRO A 281 34.83 -31.70 11.12
N PRO A 282 34.84 -32.50 12.21
CA PRO A 282 36.08 -32.82 12.90
C PRO A 282 37.08 -33.27 11.85
N ALA A 283 38.25 -32.63 11.84
CA ALA A 283 39.31 -32.96 10.90
C ALA A 283 39.46 -34.48 10.88
N PRO A 284 39.36 -35.13 9.71
CA PRO A 284 39.56 -36.57 9.64
C PRO A 284 40.91 -36.87 10.31
N PRO A 285 40.99 -37.91 11.16
CA PRO A 285 42.24 -38.25 11.83
C PRO A 285 43.35 -38.34 10.79
N ALA A 286 44.39 -37.54 10.98
CA ALA A 286 45.62 -37.69 10.22
C ALA A 286 46.07 -39.15 10.33
N HIS A 287 46.52 -39.72 9.21
CA HIS A 287 47.03 -41.10 9.02
C HIS A 287 46.05 -42.09 8.37
N ALA A 288 45.96 -42.03 7.04
CA ALA A 288 46.32 -43.18 6.20
C ALA A 288 46.85 -42.67 4.84
N PRO A 289 48.01 -43.14 4.36
CA PRO A 289 48.55 -42.74 3.06
C PRO A 289 47.65 -43.22 1.91
N PRO A 290 47.67 -42.52 0.75
CA PRO A 290 46.87 -42.87 -0.41
C PRO A 290 47.32 -44.23 -0.97
N ASN A 291 46.45 -45.23 -0.90
CA ASN A 291 46.62 -46.46 -1.66
C ASN A 291 46.26 -46.16 -3.12
N TRP A 292 47.28 -45.90 -3.93
CA TRP A 292 47.18 -45.80 -5.38
C TRP A 292 46.83 -47.19 -5.95
N LEU A 293 45.54 -47.48 -6.11
CA LEU A 293 45.11 -48.58 -6.97
C LEU A 293 44.52 -48.04 -8.28
N PRO A 294 44.81 -48.69 -9.43
CA PRO A 294 44.47 -48.17 -10.74
C PRO A 294 43.03 -48.51 -11.13
N LEU A 295 42.33 -47.48 -11.61
CA LEU A 295 41.47 -47.45 -12.79
C LEU A 295 41.08 -48.82 -13.39
N MET A 296 39.85 -49.26 -13.14
CA MET A 296 39.13 -50.21 -13.99
C MET A 296 37.78 -49.62 -14.40
N ASN A 297 37.87 -48.92 -15.52
CA ASN A 297 36.89 -48.73 -16.58
C ASN A 297 35.64 -49.65 -16.53
N THR A 298 34.46 -49.09 -16.22
CA THR A 298 33.16 -49.67 -16.62
C THR A 298 32.22 -48.58 -17.17
N LYS A 299 32.31 -48.41 -18.49
CA LYS A 299 31.26 -48.16 -19.49
C LYS A 299 29.87 -47.70 -18.95
N PRO A 300 29.35 -46.51 -19.35
CA PRO A 300 27.95 -46.16 -19.12
C PRO A 300 27.05 -46.93 -20.11
N SER A 301 26.16 -47.78 -19.57
CA SER A 301 25.05 -48.36 -20.31
C SER A 301 23.89 -47.37 -20.35
N ALA A 302 23.56 -46.91 -21.56
CA ALA A 302 22.40 -46.09 -21.83
C ALA A 302 21.11 -46.87 -21.53
N ASN A 303 20.30 -46.37 -20.60
CA ASN A 303 18.90 -46.74 -20.46
C ASN A 303 18.05 -45.46 -20.62
N PRO A 304 17.35 -45.28 -21.74
CA PRO A 304 16.34 -44.23 -21.85
C PRO A 304 15.11 -44.63 -21.03
N LEU A 305 14.85 -43.87 -19.96
CA LEU A 305 13.60 -43.96 -19.20
C LEU A 305 12.45 -43.46 -20.07
N LYS A 306 11.54 -44.38 -20.35
CA LYS A 306 10.28 -44.20 -21.06
C LYS A 306 9.31 -43.38 -20.18
N PRO A 307 8.64 -42.33 -20.69
CA PRO A 307 7.64 -41.62 -19.91
C PRO A 307 6.36 -42.46 -19.74
N PRO A 308 5.67 -42.37 -18.59
CA PRO A 308 4.42 -43.09 -18.33
C PRO A 308 3.25 -42.47 -19.10
N THR A 309 2.64 -43.28 -19.96
CA THR A 309 1.36 -43.00 -20.62
C THR A 309 0.23 -43.25 -19.64
N HIS A 310 -0.45 -42.22 -19.16
CA HIS A 310 -1.74 -42.36 -18.48
C HIS A 310 -2.87 -42.02 -19.46
N PRO A 311 -3.86 -42.91 -19.66
CA PRO A 311 -5.05 -42.59 -20.42
C PRO A 311 -6.00 -41.71 -19.59
N ILE A 312 -6.42 -40.60 -20.20
CA ILE A 312 -7.53 -39.76 -19.78
C ILE A 312 -8.82 -40.60 -19.89
N SER A 313 -9.45 -40.88 -18.75
CA SER A 313 -10.83 -41.39 -18.72
C SER A 313 -11.76 -40.18 -18.73
N ILE A 314 -12.38 -39.94 -19.88
CA ILE A 314 -13.59 -39.13 -20.01
C ILE A 314 -14.75 -40.08 -19.75
N CYS A 315 -15.59 -39.75 -18.77
CA CYS A 315 -16.92 -40.33 -18.63
C CYS A 315 -17.97 -39.22 -18.52
N PRO A 316 -19.19 -39.51 -18.98
CA PRO A 316 -20.15 -38.58 -19.59
C PRO A 316 -20.94 -37.69 -18.64
#